data_AF-A0A7I9XLF7-F1
#
_entry.id   AF-A0A7I9XLF7-F1
#
_cell.length_a   1.000
_cell.length_b   1.000
_cell.length_c   1.000
_cell.angle_alpha   90.00
_cell.angle_beta   90.00
_cell.angle_gamma   90.00
#
_symmetry.space_group_name_H-M   'P 1'
#
loop_
_entity.id
_entity.type
_entity.pdbx_description
1 polymer ?
#
loop_
_entity_poly.entity_id
_entity_poly.type
_entity_poly.pdbx_seq_one_letter_code
_entity_poly.pdbx_strand_id
1 'polypeptide(L)'
;MSGGAVRPRAGRFGVHGREPDAVQRATPVLDGAKVTHCGAAGAGQAAKICNMVLAVQQVAVAEAFVLAEKLGLADQALFDVMTGATGNCWALHTNCPVPGPVPTSRRTGTSSRDSPPR
;
A
#
# COMPACT_ATOMS: atom_id res chain seq x y z
N MET A 1 -13.89 7.84 0.29
CA MET A 1 -12.54 8.42 0.20
C MET A 1 -11.51 7.36 0.59
N SER A 2 -10.57 7.01 -0.28
CA SER A 2 -9.44 6.12 0.04
C SER A 2 -8.16 6.92 -0.03
N GLY A 3 -7.70 7.41 1.11
CA GLY A 3 -6.43 8.14 1.22
C GLY A 3 -5.96 8.10 2.66
N GLY A 4 -5.13 7.11 3.02
CA GLY A 4 -4.24 7.28 4.17
C GLY A 4 -3.26 8.40 3.87
N ALA A 5 -2.63 8.99 4.89
CA ALA A 5 -1.84 10.22 4.83
C ALA A 5 -0.67 10.27 3.82
N VAL A 6 -0.39 9.18 3.09
CA VAL A 6 0.42 9.23 1.86
C VAL A 6 -0.46 9.82 0.76
N ARG A 7 -0.47 11.16 0.70
CA ARG A 7 -1.04 11.91 -0.42
C ARG A 7 -0.33 11.46 -1.71
N PRO A 8 -1.03 10.85 -2.69
CA PRO A 8 -0.46 10.71 -4.02
C PRO A 8 -0.33 12.13 -4.57
N ARG A 9 0.86 12.52 -5.02
CA ARG A 9 1.14 13.77 -5.75
C ARG A 9 0.34 13.91 -7.06
N ALA A 10 -0.60 12.99 -7.32
CA ALA A 10 -1.31 12.76 -8.58
C ALA A 10 -2.83 12.55 -8.39
N GLY A 11 -3.47 13.22 -7.42
CA GLY A 11 -4.93 13.45 -7.41
C GLY A 11 -5.88 12.24 -7.23
N ARG A 12 -5.39 10.99 -7.15
CA ARG A 12 -6.26 9.80 -7.17
C ARG A 12 -7.02 9.57 -5.86
N PHE A 13 -8.19 10.20 -5.73
CA PHE A 13 -9.22 9.79 -4.78
C PHE A 13 -10.23 8.86 -5.45
N GLY A 14 -10.52 7.72 -4.83
CA GLY A 14 -11.61 6.82 -5.24
C GLY A 14 -12.96 7.32 -4.73
N VAL A 15 -13.87 7.66 -5.65
CA VAL A 15 -15.28 7.98 -5.33
C VAL A 15 -16.17 6.87 -5.89
N HIS A 16 -17.05 6.34 -5.05
CA HIS A 16 -18.01 5.30 -5.41
C HIS A 16 -19.41 5.94 -5.45
N GLY A 17 -19.93 6.19 -6.64
CA GLY A 17 -21.26 6.78 -6.83
C GLY A 17 -22.35 5.73 -7.03
N ARG A 18 -23.59 6.10 -6.65
CA ARG A 18 -24.79 5.26 -6.75
C ARG A 18 -25.32 5.13 -8.18
N GLU A 19 -25.40 6.25 -8.88
CA GLU A 19 -26.12 6.37 -10.16
C GLU A 19 -25.18 6.97 -11.22
N PRO A 20 -25.16 6.44 -12.45
CA PRO A 20 -24.26 6.92 -13.51
C PRO A 20 -24.35 8.44 -13.71
N ASP A 21 -25.56 8.99 -13.66
CA ASP A 21 -25.80 10.43 -13.84
C ASP A 21 -25.30 11.26 -12.66
N ALA A 22 -25.38 10.73 -11.44
CA ALA A 22 -24.83 11.41 -10.26
C ALA A 22 -23.30 11.42 -10.29
N VAL A 23 -22.68 10.35 -10.81
CA VAL A 23 -21.25 10.29 -11.07
C VAL A 23 -20.86 11.33 -12.12
N GLN A 24 -21.58 11.38 -13.25
CA GLN A 24 -21.34 12.32 -14.34
C GLN A 24 -21.44 13.79 -13.90
N ARG A 25 -22.43 14.12 -13.05
CA ARG A 25 -22.60 15.47 -12.48
C ARG A 25 -21.52 15.83 -11.46
N ALA A 26 -20.95 14.86 -10.75
CA ALA A 26 -19.88 15.07 -9.78
C ALA A 26 -18.50 15.11 -10.44
N THR A 27 -18.31 14.54 -11.64
CA THR A 27 -17.04 14.54 -12.37
C THR A 27 -16.36 15.92 -12.48
N PRO A 28 -17.05 17.03 -12.79
CA PRO A 28 -16.42 18.35 -12.93
C PRO A 28 -15.82 18.91 -11.64
N VAL A 29 -16.36 18.53 -10.47
CA VAL A 29 -15.86 18.95 -9.15
C VAL A 29 -14.87 17.96 -8.54
N LEU A 30 -14.73 16.77 -9.14
CA LEU A 30 -13.82 15.70 -8.72
C LEU A 30 -12.49 15.75 -9.47
N ASP A 31 -12.10 16.90 -10.00
CA ASP A 31 -10.95 17.08 -10.88
C ASP A 31 -9.68 16.37 -10.36
N GLY A 32 -9.18 15.39 -11.14
CA GLY A 32 -8.04 14.53 -10.79
C GLY A 32 -8.34 13.21 -10.05
N ALA A 33 -9.57 12.99 -9.58
CA ALA A 33 -9.98 11.79 -8.83
C ALA A 33 -10.34 10.61 -9.76
N LYS A 34 -9.92 9.39 -9.41
CA LYS A 34 -10.31 8.18 -10.14
C LYS A 34 -11.69 7.74 -9.64
N VAL A 35 -12.72 7.92 -10.47
CA VAL A 35 -14.08 7.48 -10.14
C VAL A 35 -14.29 6.04 -10.59
N THR A 36 -14.92 5.22 -9.75
CA THR A 36 -15.26 3.83 -10.08
C THR A 36 -16.68 3.55 -9.61
N HIS A 37 -17.55 3.15 -10.54
CA HIS A 37 -18.92 2.74 -10.21
C HIS A 37 -18.87 1.32 -9.63
N CYS A 38 -19.26 1.17 -8.37
CA CYS A 38 -19.20 -0.11 -7.65
C CYS A 38 -20.54 -0.83 -7.57
N GLY A 39 -21.60 -0.29 -8.19
CA GLY A 39 -22.95 -0.84 -8.11
C GLY A 39 -23.89 -0.03 -7.20
N ALA A 40 -24.88 -0.71 -6.61
CA ALA A 40 -25.92 -0.10 -5.81
C ALA A 40 -25.39 0.57 -4.53
N ALA A 41 -26.29 1.28 -3.82
CA ALA A 41 -25.94 1.91 -2.54
C ALA A 41 -25.29 0.91 -1.57
N GLY A 42 -24.19 1.31 -0.94
CA GLY A 42 -23.40 0.44 -0.04
C GLY A 42 -22.29 -0.35 -0.71
N ALA A 43 -22.33 -0.58 -2.03
CA ALA A 43 -21.32 -1.38 -2.72
C ALA A 43 -19.92 -0.73 -2.71
N GLY A 44 -19.84 0.60 -2.71
CA GLY A 44 -18.58 1.33 -2.53
C GLY A 44 -17.94 1.16 -1.15
N GLN A 45 -18.77 0.97 -0.11
CA GLN A 45 -18.28 0.71 1.25
C GLN A 45 -17.85 -0.76 1.38
N ALA A 46 -18.63 -1.69 0.81
CA ALA A 46 -18.24 -3.09 0.70
C ALA A 46 -16.91 -3.25 -0.04
N ALA A 47 -16.73 -2.58 -1.18
CA ALA A 47 -15.46 -2.54 -1.91
C ALA A 47 -14.30 -2.01 -1.05
N LYS A 48 -14.57 -1.05 -0.16
CA LYS A 48 -13.56 -0.51 0.76
C LYS A 48 -13.17 -1.51 1.85
N ILE A 49 -14.14 -2.27 2.38
CA ILE A 49 -13.89 -3.35 3.34
C ILE A 49 -13.08 -4.46 2.66
N CYS A 50 -13.44 -4.88 1.44
CA CYS A 50 -12.68 -5.86 0.68
C CYS A 50 -11.23 -5.38 0.41
N ASN A 51 -11.03 -4.08 0.20
CA ASN A 51 -9.70 -3.49 0.03
C ASN A 51 -8.89 -3.39 1.34
N MET A 52 -9.36 -3.95 2.46
CA MET A 52 -8.54 -4.20 3.66
C MET A 52 -7.53 -5.33 3.44
N VAL A 53 -7.54 -6.00 2.28
CA VAL A 53 -6.46 -6.91 1.85
C VAL A 53 -5.06 -6.30 1.98
N LEU A 54 -4.94 -4.98 1.85
CA LEU A 54 -3.68 -4.27 2.10
C LEU A 54 -3.11 -4.54 3.51
N ALA A 55 -3.96 -4.60 4.54
CA ALA A 55 -3.52 -4.86 5.90
C ALA A 55 -2.95 -6.29 6.02
N VAL A 56 -3.59 -7.27 5.39
CA VAL A 56 -3.11 -8.66 5.37
C VAL A 56 -1.76 -8.74 4.64
N GLN A 57 -1.62 -8.07 3.50
CA GLN A 57 -0.36 -8.01 2.76
C GLN A 57 0.76 -7.38 3.59
N GLN A 58 0.48 -6.32 4.35
CA GLN A 58 1.45 -5.67 5.22
C GLN A 58 1.97 -6.61 6.31
N VAL A 59 1.08 -7.36 6.95
CA VAL A 59 1.46 -8.36 7.96
C VAL A 59 2.31 -9.46 7.33
N ALA A 60 1.85 -10.03 6.21
CA ALA A 60 2.57 -11.11 5.53
C ALA A 60 3.97 -10.68 5.05
N VAL A 61 4.11 -9.47 4.51
CA VAL A 61 5.42 -8.92 4.11
C VAL A 61 6.32 -8.73 5.33
N ALA A 62 5.81 -8.17 6.42
CA ALA A 62 6.60 -7.99 7.64
C ALA A 62 7.09 -9.33 8.23
N GLU A 63 6.24 -10.34 8.27
CA GLU A 63 6.61 -11.69 8.73
C GLU A 63 7.64 -12.35 7.81
N ALA A 64 7.54 -12.16 6.49
CA ALA A 64 8.53 -12.66 5.54
C ALA A 64 9.93 -12.08 5.80
N PHE A 65 10.03 -10.78 6.08
CA PHE A 65 11.30 -10.15 6.44
C PHE A 65 11.86 -10.67 7.78
N VAL A 66 11.02 -10.82 8.80
CA VAL A 66 11.44 -11.40 10.09
C VAL A 66 11.93 -12.85 9.92
N LEU A 67 11.29 -13.63 9.05
CA LEU A 67 11.73 -14.99 8.75
C LEU A 67 13.06 -14.98 7.99
N ALA A 68 13.23 -14.11 7.01
CA ALA A 68 14.50 -13.97 6.28
C ALA A 68 15.67 -13.58 7.19
N GLU A 69 15.46 -12.65 8.12
CA GLU A 69 16.48 -12.26 9.11
C GLU A 69 16.91 -13.46 9.96
N LYS A 70 15.96 -14.28 10.42
CA LYS A 70 16.25 -15.53 11.16
C LYS A 70 16.97 -16.60 10.33
N LEU A 71 16.81 -16.56 9.01
CA LEU A 71 17.49 -17.45 8.06
C LEU A 71 18.83 -16.87 7.56
N GLY A 72 19.20 -15.66 8.02
CA GLY A 72 20.46 -15.01 7.65
C GLY A 72 20.44 -14.31 6.28
N LEU A 73 19.26 -14.01 5.74
CA LEU A 73 19.11 -13.26 4.49
C LEU A 73 19.12 -11.76 4.77
N ALA A 74 19.79 -10.99 3.90
CA ALA A 74 19.72 -9.54 3.92
C ALA A 74 18.35 -9.06 3.40
N ASP A 75 17.79 -8.02 4.02
CA ASP A 75 16.49 -7.45 3.64
C ASP A 75 16.44 -7.04 2.16
N GLN A 76 17.52 -6.43 1.64
CA GLN A 76 17.60 -6.05 0.24
C GLN A 76 17.53 -7.27 -0.69
N ALA A 77 18.19 -8.38 -0.34
CA ALA A 77 18.18 -9.59 -1.14
C ALA A 77 16.78 -10.22 -1.18
N LEU A 78 16.06 -10.26 -0.05
CA LEU A 78 14.67 -10.71 -0.03
C LEU A 78 13.78 -9.79 -0.88
N PHE A 79 13.95 -8.48 -0.75
CA PHE A 79 13.18 -7.50 -1.51
C PHE A 79 13.37 -7.67 -3.02
N ASP A 80 14.61 -7.79 -3.49
CA ASP A 80 14.93 -7.97 -4.91
C ASP A 80 14.30 -9.27 -5.47
N VAL A 81 14.34 -10.36 -4.70
CA VAL A 81 13.69 -11.63 -5.09
C VAL A 81 12.17 -11.49 -5.13
N MET A 82 11.55 -10.95 -4.07
CA MET A 82 10.10 -10.88 -3.96
C MET A 82 9.47 -9.93 -4.98
N THR A 83 10.16 -8.83 -5.32
CA THR A 83 9.66 -7.88 -6.33
C THR A 83 9.66 -8.46 -7.75
N GLY A 84 10.56 -9.41 -8.05
CA GLY A 84 10.58 -10.16 -9.30
C GLY A 84 9.72 -11.43 -9.32
N ALA A 85 9.13 -11.81 -8.18
CA ALA A 85 8.38 -13.05 -8.01
C ALA A 85 6.88 -12.82 -7.80
N THR A 86 6.12 -13.92 -7.65
CA THR A 86 4.67 -13.89 -7.40
C THR A 86 4.28 -13.29 -6.05
N GLY A 87 5.23 -13.12 -5.13
CA GLY A 87 5.04 -12.42 -3.86
C GLY A 87 4.98 -10.88 -3.99
N ASN A 88 5.16 -10.32 -5.19
CA ASN A 88 5.15 -8.88 -5.40
C ASN A 88 3.77 -8.27 -5.11
N CYS A 89 3.75 -7.17 -4.37
CA CYS A 89 2.55 -6.40 -4.07
C CYS A 89 2.87 -4.93 -3.77
N TRP A 90 1.85 -4.07 -3.79
CA TRP A 90 2.01 -2.64 -3.46
C TRP A 90 2.57 -2.39 -2.06
N ALA A 91 2.16 -3.24 -1.10
CA ALA A 91 2.69 -3.20 0.25
C ALA A 91 4.21 -3.36 0.30
N LEU A 92 4.81 -4.13 -0.60
CA LEU A 92 6.24 -4.35 -0.68
C LEU A 92 6.98 -3.16 -1.30
N HIS A 93 6.61 -2.71 -2.50
CA HIS A 93 7.41 -1.71 -3.24
C HIS A 93 7.05 -0.26 -2.93
N THR A 94 5.89 0.03 -2.32
CA THR A 94 5.48 1.41 -2.02
C THR A 94 5.34 1.70 -0.53
N ASN A 95 4.89 0.72 0.27
CA ASN A 95 4.67 0.89 1.70
C ASN A 95 5.41 -0.18 2.51
N CYS A 96 6.68 -0.42 2.17
CA CYS A 96 7.48 -1.48 2.80
C CYS A 96 7.57 -1.27 4.32
N PRO A 97 7.31 -2.31 5.14
CA PRO A 97 7.41 -2.21 6.60
C PRO A 97 8.85 -2.15 7.11
N VAL A 98 9.84 -2.57 6.29
CA VAL A 98 11.26 -2.57 6.66
C VAL A 98 11.96 -1.31 6.15
N PRO A 99 12.72 -0.59 6.98
CA PRO A 99 13.51 0.56 6.56
C PRO A 99 14.64 0.17 5.59
N GLY A 100 14.80 0.91 4.50
CA GLY A 100 15.95 0.77 3.59
C GLY A 100 15.59 0.34 2.17
N PRO A 101 14.91 -0.80 1.94
CA PRO A 101 14.70 -1.37 0.60
C PRO A 101 13.97 -0.45 -0.39
N VAL A 102 13.14 0.47 0.11
CA VAL A 102 12.49 1.51 -0.72
C VAL A 102 12.57 2.88 -0.06
N PRO A 103 12.71 3.98 -0.84
CA PRO A 103 12.81 5.34 -0.30
C PRO A 103 11.60 5.78 0.54
N THR A 104 10.44 5.17 0.33
CA THR A 104 9.18 5.47 1.05
C THR A 104 8.98 4.59 2.29
N SER A 105 9.89 3.66 2.57
CA SER A 105 9.83 2.82 3.77
C SER A 105 9.90 3.68 5.03
N ARG A 106 9.07 3.39 6.03
CA ARG A 106 9.05 4.18 7.26
C ARG A 106 10.33 3.92 8.03
N ARG A 107 11.23 4.90 8.08
CA ARG A 107 12.37 4.91 9.01
C ARG A 107 11.85 5.04 10.44
N THR A 108 11.55 3.92 11.10
CA THR A 108 11.46 3.91 12.57
C THR A 108 12.83 4.30 13.10
N GLY A 109 12.88 5.37 13.90
CA GLY A 109 14.11 6.08 14.30
C GLY A 109 15.23 5.17 14.79
N THR A 110 16.47 5.61 14.52
CA THR A 110 17.76 5.12 15.07
C THR A 110 17.65 3.81 15.85
N SER A 111 17.52 2.72 15.11
CA SER A 111 17.65 1.37 15.66
C SER A 111 19.10 1.19 16.09
N SER A 112 19.35 0.57 17.24
CA SER A 112 20.67 0.20 17.77
C SER A 112 21.47 -0.78 16.87
N ARG A 113 21.02 -1.00 15.63
CA ARG A 113 21.58 -1.90 14.61
C ARG A 113 22.61 -1.23 13.70
N ASP A 114 22.87 0.06 13.86
CA ASP A 114 23.85 0.82 13.05
C ASP A 114 25.25 0.90 13.70
N SER A 115 25.50 0.15 14.79
CA SER A 115 26.84 0.07 15.39
C SER A 115 27.69 -0.96 14.64
N PRO A 116 28.89 -0.60 14.13
CA PRO A 116 29.79 -1.57 13.53
C PRO A 116 30.24 -2.60 14.59
N PRO A 117 30.52 -3.86 14.18
CA PRO A 117 30.95 -4.89 15.11
C PRO A 117 32.25 -4.46 15.82
N ARG A 118 32.29 -4.62 17.14
CA ARG A 118 33.52 -4.50 17.94
C ARG A 118 34.39 -5.72 17.76
#